data_AF-Q07PC2-F1
#
_entry.id   AF-Q07PC2-F1
#
_cell.length_a   1.000
_cell.length_b   1.000
_cell.length_c   1.000
_cell.angle_alpha   90.00
_cell.angle_beta   90.00
_cell.angle_gamma   90.00
#
_symmetry.space_group_name_H-M   'P 1'
#
loop_
_entity.id
_entity.type
_entity.pdbx_description
1 polymer ?
#
loop_
_entity_poly.entity_id
_entity_poly.type
_entity_poly.pdbx_seq_one_letter_code
_entity_poly.pdbx_strand_id
1 'polypeptide(L)'
;MGDFIRCLKILHTSLVDTRIGYQQGLKDAGGTGLASLFAERIEIHGQHADAVAAQLKRMGVPTDPRGSFTGTLDRAVMKLSSLFTRLDEKFLPQLIGGEQRLLLHYDKAIEDCSPENADYAVLLGQRDALRQRIAEMKAQAGMSG
;
A
#
# COMPACT_ATOMS: atom_id res chain seq x y z
N MET A 1 8.22 20.83 3.00
CA MET A 1 7.03 20.77 2.11
C MET A 1 7.29 19.88 0.90
N GLY A 2 8.37 20.07 0.13
CA GLY A 2 8.67 19.26 -1.06
C GLY A 2 8.89 17.76 -0.80
N ASP A 3 9.55 17.42 0.30
CA ASP A 3 9.86 16.02 0.65
C ASP A 3 8.61 15.26 1.11
N PHE A 4 7.77 15.85 1.97
CA PHE A 4 6.48 15.27 2.34
C PHE A 4 5.56 14.99 1.14
N ILE A 5 5.42 15.97 0.22
CA ILE A 5 4.63 15.76 -1.01
C ILE A 5 5.22 14.61 -1.85
N ARG A 6 6.56 14.53 -1.95
CA ARG A 6 7.22 13.41 -2.64
C ARG A 6 6.88 12.08 -1.97
N CYS A 7 6.98 11.99 -0.64
CA CYS A 7 6.68 10.78 0.12
C CYS A 7 5.20 10.36 -0.02
N LEU A 8 4.26 11.30 0.00
CA LEU A 8 2.84 11.01 -0.25
C LEU A 8 2.59 10.52 -1.67
N LYS A 9 3.27 11.07 -2.68
CA LYS A 9 3.18 10.55 -4.06
C LYS A 9 3.68 9.12 -4.17
N ILE A 10 4.80 8.80 -3.51
CA ILE A 10 5.36 7.44 -3.47
C ILE A 10 4.37 6.50 -2.77
N LEU A 11 3.83 6.91 -1.62
CA LEU A 11 2.88 6.14 -0.84
C LEU A 11 1.59 5.87 -1.64
N HIS A 12 0.98 6.90 -2.23
CA HIS A 12 -0.20 6.77 -3.09
C HIS A 12 0.04 5.78 -4.22
N THR A 13 1.14 5.94 -4.96
CA THR A 13 1.47 5.05 -6.08
C THR A 13 1.67 3.61 -5.59
N SER A 14 2.31 3.43 -4.44
CA SER A 14 2.52 2.10 -3.85
C SER A 14 1.20 1.44 -3.40
N LEU A 15 0.25 2.21 -2.88
CA LEU A 15 -1.09 1.73 -2.51
C LEU A 15 -1.87 1.27 -3.75
N VAL A 16 -1.85 2.07 -4.83
CA VAL A 16 -2.48 1.72 -6.10
C VAL A 16 -1.87 0.47 -6.71
N ASP A 17 -0.53 0.39 -6.78
CA ASP A 17 0.16 -0.78 -7.31
C ASP A 17 -0.09 -2.04 -6.47
N THR A 18 -0.15 -1.88 -5.14
CA THR A 18 -0.49 -2.95 -4.21
C THR A 18 -1.90 -3.46 -4.45
N ARG A 19 -2.89 -2.56 -4.55
CA ARG A 19 -4.28 -2.88 -4.88
C ARG A 19 -4.39 -3.64 -6.21
N ILE A 20 -3.71 -3.17 -7.26
CA ILE A 20 -3.70 -3.83 -8.57
C ILE A 20 -3.14 -5.24 -8.46
N GLY A 21 -2.06 -5.44 -7.68
CA GLY A 21 -1.52 -6.76 -7.41
C GLY A 21 -2.55 -7.70 -6.79
N TYR A 22 -3.27 -7.24 -5.75
CA TYR A 22 -4.35 -8.03 -5.15
C TYR A 22 -5.51 -8.31 -6.12
N GLN A 23 -5.88 -7.35 -6.98
CA GLN A 23 -6.89 -7.57 -8.02
C GLN A 23 -6.46 -8.65 -9.03
N GLN A 24 -5.17 -8.72 -9.36
CA GLN A 24 -4.63 -9.77 -10.20
C GLN A 24 -4.65 -11.11 -9.46
N GLY A 25 -4.14 -11.16 -8.22
CA GLY A 25 -4.17 -12.36 -7.38
C GLY A 25 -5.59 -12.92 -7.19
N LEU A 26 -6.60 -12.06 -7.03
CA LEU A 26 -8.01 -12.47 -6.91
C LEU A 26 -8.54 -13.20 -8.15
N LYS A 27 -8.09 -12.82 -9.36
CA LYS A 27 -8.47 -13.53 -10.59
C LYS A 27 -7.94 -14.96 -10.60
N ASP A 28 -6.78 -15.18 -9.99
CA ASP A 28 -6.11 -16.49 -9.95
C ASP A 28 -6.48 -17.31 -8.70
N ALA A 29 -7.11 -16.70 -7.68
CA ALA A 29 -7.44 -17.31 -6.38
C ALA A 29 -8.69 -18.21 -6.37
N GLY A 30 -9.28 -18.51 -7.51
CA GLY A 30 -10.46 -19.36 -7.59
C GLY A 30 -10.25 -20.69 -6.88
N GLY A 31 -11.03 -20.97 -5.84
CA GLY A 31 -10.99 -22.24 -5.10
C GLY A 31 -9.91 -22.39 -4.03
N THR A 32 -9.08 -21.37 -3.75
CA THR A 32 -7.96 -21.46 -2.79
C THR A 32 -8.29 -21.04 -1.36
N GLY A 33 -9.52 -20.57 -1.10
CA GLY A 33 -9.90 -19.97 0.20
C GLY A 33 -9.34 -18.57 0.46
N LEU A 34 -8.45 -18.06 -0.42
CA LEU A 34 -7.80 -16.74 -0.28
C LEU A 34 -8.59 -15.58 -0.91
N ALA A 35 -9.69 -15.88 -1.60
CA ALA A 35 -10.49 -14.86 -2.29
C ALA A 35 -10.98 -13.75 -1.34
N SER A 36 -11.44 -14.11 -0.14
CA SER A 36 -11.89 -13.16 0.87
C SER A 36 -10.76 -12.25 1.37
N LEU A 37 -9.56 -12.82 1.59
CA LEU A 37 -8.38 -12.05 1.94
C LEU A 37 -8.08 -11.02 0.85
N PHE A 38 -8.01 -11.43 -0.42
CA PHE A 38 -7.71 -10.49 -1.49
C PHE A 38 -8.78 -9.42 -1.66
N ALA A 39 -10.07 -9.76 -1.57
CA ALA A 39 -11.15 -8.78 -1.64
C ALA A 39 -11.02 -7.71 -0.54
N GLU A 40 -10.79 -8.14 0.71
CA GLU A 40 -10.55 -7.25 1.85
C GLU A 40 -9.35 -6.32 1.59
N ARG A 41 -8.23 -6.87 1.10
CA ARG A 41 -7.03 -6.06 0.84
C ARG A 41 -7.23 -5.07 -0.31
N ILE A 42 -7.96 -5.44 -1.37
CA ILE A 42 -8.30 -4.54 -2.48
C ILE A 42 -9.08 -3.33 -1.96
N GLU A 43 -10.04 -3.56 -1.08
CA GLU A 43 -10.87 -2.51 -0.50
C GLU A 43 -10.05 -1.57 0.39
N ILE A 44 -9.32 -2.11 1.37
CA ILE A 44 -8.51 -1.33 2.32
C ILE A 44 -7.47 -0.47 1.59
N HIS A 45 -6.71 -1.07 0.66
CA HIS A 45 -5.70 -0.33 -0.10
C HIS A 45 -6.32 0.74 -1.01
N GLY A 46 -7.53 0.51 -1.52
CA GLY A 46 -8.30 1.50 -2.25
C GLY A 46 -8.69 2.70 -1.38
N GLN A 47 -9.29 2.44 -0.21
CA GLN A 47 -9.68 3.47 0.74
C GLN A 47 -8.48 4.31 1.19
N HIS A 48 -7.34 3.66 1.46
CA HIS A 48 -6.12 4.35 1.85
C HIS A 48 -5.56 5.21 0.69
N ALA A 49 -5.54 4.69 -0.53
CA ALA A 49 -5.11 5.43 -1.70
C ALA A 49 -5.98 6.68 -1.91
N ASP A 50 -7.30 6.56 -1.82
CA ASP A 50 -8.24 7.67 -1.98
C ASP A 50 -8.04 8.75 -0.91
N ALA A 51 -7.78 8.34 0.33
CA ALA A 51 -7.46 9.26 1.43
C ALA A 51 -6.16 10.05 1.13
N VAL A 52 -5.07 9.37 0.75
CA VAL A 52 -3.81 10.02 0.39
C VAL A 52 -3.96 10.90 -0.85
N ALA A 53 -4.77 10.50 -1.83
CA ALA A 53 -5.08 11.31 -3.00
C ALA A 53 -5.80 12.62 -2.60
N ALA A 54 -6.73 12.55 -1.66
CA ALA A 54 -7.41 13.73 -1.14
C ALA A 54 -6.43 14.69 -0.41
N GLN A 55 -5.44 14.15 0.30
CA GLN A 55 -4.36 14.94 0.93
C GLN A 55 -3.55 15.69 -0.12
N LEU A 56 -3.06 14.97 -1.14
CA LEU A 56 -2.29 15.56 -2.25
C LEU A 56 -3.08 16.65 -2.98
N LYS A 57 -4.38 16.44 -3.20
CA LYS A 57 -5.27 17.45 -3.81
C LYS A 57 -5.40 18.71 -2.95
N ARG A 58 -5.57 18.59 -1.62
CA ARG A 58 -5.61 19.74 -0.71
C ARG A 58 -4.32 20.56 -0.72
N MET A 59 -3.18 19.90 -0.97
CA MET A 59 -1.87 20.54 -1.11
C MET A 59 -1.64 21.17 -2.49
N GLY A 60 -2.65 21.18 -3.37
CA GLY A 60 -2.55 21.76 -4.71
C GLY A 60 -1.74 20.93 -5.71
N VAL A 61 -1.48 19.66 -5.42
CA VAL A 61 -0.72 18.77 -6.31
C VAL A 61 -1.62 18.35 -7.49
N PRO A 62 -1.23 18.60 -8.74
CA PRO A 62 -2.01 18.19 -9.89
C PRO A 62 -1.96 16.67 -10.09
N THR A 63 -3.07 16.11 -10.56
CA THR A 63 -3.16 14.74 -11.07
C THR A 63 -2.96 14.73 -12.58
N ASP A 64 -2.36 13.66 -13.10
CA ASP A 64 -2.40 13.35 -14.53
C ASP A 64 -3.83 12.94 -14.97
N PRO A 65 -4.10 12.80 -16.28
CA PRO A 65 -5.41 12.40 -16.79
C PRO A 65 -5.89 11.01 -16.33
N ARG A 66 -4.99 10.18 -15.80
CA ARG A 66 -5.28 8.84 -15.24
C ARG A 66 -5.51 8.89 -13.73
N GLY A 67 -5.54 10.09 -13.14
CA GLY A 67 -5.69 10.28 -11.68
C GLY A 67 -4.42 9.97 -10.90
N SER A 68 -3.28 9.80 -11.56
CA SER A 68 -1.99 9.52 -10.93
C SER A 68 -1.24 10.80 -10.62
N PHE A 69 -0.54 10.85 -9.49
CA PHE A 69 0.29 12.01 -9.10
C PHE A 69 1.74 11.91 -9.59
N THR A 70 2.00 11.02 -10.56
CA THR A 70 3.31 10.72 -11.13
C THR A 70 3.85 11.86 -11.99
N GLY A 71 4.43 12.88 -11.34
CA GLY A 71 5.60 13.56 -11.89
C GLY A 71 6.82 12.69 -11.60
N THR A 72 7.84 12.71 -12.48
CA THR A 72 9.08 11.92 -12.45
C THR A 72 9.50 11.50 -11.04
N LEU A 73 8.94 10.40 -10.57
CA LEU A 73 9.28 9.78 -9.31
C LEU A 73 10.25 8.70 -9.74
N ASP A 74 11.53 8.89 -9.42
CA ASP A 74 12.54 7.87 -9.64
C ASP A 74 12.00 6.52 -9.16
N ARG A 75 12.16 5.50 -10.00
CA ARG A 75 11.65 4.11 -9.86
C ARG A 75 11.97 3.48 -8.50
N ALA A 76 11.29 3.92 -7.44
CA ALA A 76 11.37 3.39 -6.08
C ALA A 76 10.06 2.72 -5.64
N VAL A 77 9.10 2.57 -6.55
CA VAL A 77 7.90 1.76 -6.30
C VAL A 77 8.19 0.33 -6.68
N MET A 78 8.39 -0.53 -5.68
CA MET A 78 8.45 -1.97 -5.90
C MET A 78 7.03 -2.50 -6.12
N LYS A 79 6.76 -2.96 -7.35
CA LYS A 79 5.43 -3.45 -7.74
C LYS A 79 5.10 -4.73 -6.99
N LEU A 80 4.03 -4.70 -6.18
CA LEU A 80 3.48 -5.92 -5.60
C LEU A 80 2.92 -6.84 -6.70
N SER A 81 2.41 -6.26 -7.79
CA SER A 81 1.86 -7.00 -8.94
C SER A 81 2.80 -8.03 -9.55
N SER A 82 4.12 -7.81 -9.53
CA SER A 82 5.08 -8.79 -10.07
C SER A 82 5.22 -10.04 -9.20
N LEU A 83 4.82 -9.98 -7.93
CA LEU A 83 4.87 -11.13 -7.01
C LEU A 83 3.69 -12.09 -7.17
N PHE A 84 2.62 -11.69 -7.85
CA PHE A 84 1.41 -12.52 -8.01
C PHE A 84 1.47 -13.49 -9.19
N THR A 85 2.66 -13.78 -9.74
CA THR A 85 2.79 -14.58 -10.96
C THR A 85 2.41 -16.07 -10.79
N ARG A 86 2.45 -16.63 -9.58
CA ARG A 86 1.89 -17.95 -9.21
C ARG A 86 1.48 -18.01 -7.74
N LEU A 87 0.29 -18.56 -7.47
CA LEU A 87 -0.16 -18.94 -6.13
C LEU A 87 0.46 -20.30 -5.76
N ASP A 88 1.70 -20.28 -5.25
CA ASP A 88 2.39 -21.46 -4.71
C ASP A 88 2.62 -21.35 -3.20
N GLU A 89 3.29 -22.32 -2.57
CA GLU A 89 3.58 -22.31 -1.12
C GLU A 89 4.39 -21.08 -0.67
N LYS A 90 5.08 -20.40 -1.58
CA LYS A 90 5.87 -19.19 -1.29
C LYS A 90 5.06 -17.92 -1.45
N PHE A 91 3.78 -18.03 -1.77
CA PHE A 91 2.91 -16.89 -2.02
C PHE A 91 2.71 -16.01 -0.78
N LEU A 92 2.37 -16.59 0.38
CA LEU A 92 2.15 -15.82 1.62
C LEU A 92 3.40 -15.04 2.08
N PRO A 93 4.61 -15.64 2.14
CA PRO A 93 5.84 -14.89 2.43
C PRO A 93 6.11 -13.73 1.46
N GLN A 94 5.86 -13.91 0.17
CA GLN A 94 6.03 -12.85 -0.82
C GLN A 94 5.01 -11.71 -0.62
N LEU A 95 3.77 -12.07 -0.29
CA LEU A 95 2.70 -11.13 0.03
C LEU A 95 3.07 -10.27 1.25
N ILE A 96 3.48 -10.92 2.34
CA ILE A 96 3.95 -10.28 3.57
C ILE A 96 5.12 -9.34 3.28
N GLY A 97 6.11 -9.80 2.51
CA GLY A 97 7.27 -8.98 2.15
C GLY A 97 6.89 -7.72 1.37
N GLY A 98 5.84 -7.79 0.55
CA GLY A 98 5.34 -6.63 -0.16
C GLY A 98 4.57 -5.63 0.69
N GLU A 99 3.75 -6.12 1.61
CA GLU A 99 3.06 -5.29 2.61
C GLU A 99 4.07 -4.61 3.55
N GLN A 100 5.17 -5.28 3.90
CA GLN A 100 6.29 -4.68 4.65
C GLN A 100 7.00 -3.57 3.87
N ARG A 101 7.14 -3.67 2.55
CA ARG A 101 7.70 -2.57 1.74
C ARG A 101 6.77 -1.37 1.69
N LEU A 102 5.46 -1.60 1.59
CA LEU A 102 4.46 -0.53 1.68
C LEU A 102 4.52 0.16 3.05
N LEU A 103 4.73 -0.59 4.13
CA LEU A 103 4.90 -0.05 5.47
C LEU A 103 6.07 0.94 5.56
N LEU A 104 7.19 0.68 4.88
CA LEU A 104 8.33 1.61 4.83
C LEU A 104 7.97 2.94 4.17
N HIS A 105 7.03 2.96 3.22
CA HIS A 105 6.57 4.21 2.61
C HIS A 105 5.66 5.00 3.55
N TYR A 106 4.87 4.32 4.39
CA TYR A 106 4.17 4.99 5.49
C TYR A 106 5.16 5.62 6.47
N ASP A 107 6.16 4.86 6.93
CA ASP A 107 7.14 5.34 7.90
C ASP A 107 7.85 6.60 7.39
N LYS A 108 8.33 6.60 6.13
CA LYS A 108 8.91 7.79 5.49
C LYS A 108 7.96 8.96 5.37
N ALA A 109 6.71 8.71 4.97
CA ALA A 109 5.71 9.77 4.85
C ALA A 109 5.38 10.41 6.20
N ILE A 110 5.38 9.62 7.28
CA ILE A 110 5.13 10.07 8.65
C ILE A 110 6.34 10.83 9.20
N GLU A 111 7.56 10.37 8.96
CA GLU A 111 8.80 11.07 9.35
C GLU A 111 8.87 12.49 8.78
N ASP A 112 8.44 12.66 7.53
CA ASP A 112 8.41 13.96 6.84
C ASP A 112 7.13 14.78 7.12
N CYS A 113 6.16 14.23 7.86
CA CYS A 113 4.90 14.87 8.17
C CYS A 113 4.94 15.52 9.56
N SER A 114 4.62 16.81 9.64
CA SER A 114 4.48 17.48 10.95
C SER A 114 3.35 16.82 11.75
N PRO A 115 3.55 16.50 13.05
CA PRO A 115 2.49 15.98 13.92
C PRO A 115 1.28 16.91 14.06
N GLU A 116 1.45 18.21 13.82
CA GLU A 116 0.36 19.21 13.83
C GLU A 116 -0.47 19.19 12.53
N ASN A 117 0.00 18.49 11.50
CA ASN A 117 -0.75 18.32 10.27
C ASN A 117 -1.93 17.38 10.52
N ALA A 118 -3.14 17.80 10.14
CA ALA A 118 -4.35 16.97 10.24
C ALA A 118 -4.23 15.61 9.51
N ASP A 119 -3.37 15.52 8.50
CA ASP A 119 -3.10 14.31 7.74
C ASP A 119 -2.20 13.30 8.49
N TYR A 120 -1.47 13.74 9.51
CA TYR A 120 -0.57 12.89 10.31
C TYR A 120 -1.31 11.74 11.00
N ALA A 121 -2.46 12.05 11.62
CA ALA A 121 -3.28 11.05 12.31
C ALA A 121 -3.85 10.00 11.34
N VAL A 122 -4.20 10.41 10.11
CA VAL A 122 -4.69 9.50 9.06
C VAL A 122 -3.58 8.53 8.66
N LEU A 123 -2.36 9.04 8.41
CA LEU A 123 -1.22 8.20 8.03
C LEU A 123 -0.84 7.22 9.15
N LEU A 124 -0.86 7.67 10.42
CA LEU A 124 -0.61 6.79 11.57
C LEU A 124 -1.64 5.66 11.66
N GLY A 125 -2.93 5.96 11.59
CA GLY A 125 -3.98 4.95 11.68
C GLY A 125 -3.88 3.91 10.56
N GLN A 126 -3.61 4.35 9.33
CA GLN A 126 -3.40 3.47 8.19
C GLN A 126 -2.16 2.58 8.35
N ARG A 127 -1.05 3.15 8.82
CA ARG A 127 0.19 2.42 9.10
C ARG A 127 -0.03 1.35 10.17
N ASP A 128 -0.69 1.69 11.27
CA ASP A 128 -0.86 0.80 12.40
C ASP A 128 -1.80 -0.37 12.05
N ALA A 129 -2.88 -0.10 11.29
CA ALA A 129 -3.73 -1.14 10.72
C ALA A 129 -2.93 -2.08 9.79
N LEU A 130 -2.04 -1.54 8.95
CA LEU A 130 -1.17 -2.34 8.09
C LEU A 130 -0.20 -3.21 8.91
N ARG A 131 0.42 -2.66 9.96
CA ARG A 131 1.32 -3.40 10.87
C ARG A 131 0.61 -4.56 11.53
N GLN A 132 -0.59 -4.32 12.09
CA GLN A 132 -1.40 -5.37 12.70
C GLN A 132 -1.70 -6.47 11.68
N ARG A 133 -2.13 -6.11 10.47
CA ARG A 133 -2.43 -7.10 9.44
C ARG A 133 -1.22 -7.93 9.01
N ILE A 134 -0.05 -7.31 8.90
CA ILE A 134 1.21 -8.03 8.63
C ILE A 134 1.50 -9.06 9.73
N ALA A 135 1.28 -8.70 10.99
CA ALA A 135 1.48 -9.62 12.10
C ALA A 135 0.50 -10.81 12.04
N GLU A 136 -0.78 -10.55 11.75
CA GLU A 136 -1.79 -11.60 11.55
C GLU A 136 -1.43 -12.56 10.41
N MET A 137 -1.02 -12.03 9.24
CA MET A 137 -0.59 -12.84 8.10
C MET A 137 0.64 -13.69 8.42
N LYS A 138 1.60 -13.16 9.19
CA LYS A 138 2.77 -13.93 9.66
C LYS A 138 2.36 -15.06 10.58
N ALA A 139 1.45 -14.81 11.53
CA ALA A 139 0.95 -15.83 12.44
C ALA A 139 0.25 -16.96 11.68
N GLN A 140 -0.59 -16.61 10.69
CA GLN A 140 -1.27 -17.58 9.82
C GLN A 140 -0.30 -18.40 8.96
N ALA A 141 0.81 -17.80 8.52
CA ALA A 141 1.85 -18.48 7.74
C ALA A 141 2.82 -19.32 8.61
N GLY A 142 2.63 -19.37 9.94
CA GLY A 142 3.56 -20.03 10.86
C GLY A 142 4.92 -19.32 10.97
N MET A 143 5.01 -18.06 10.53
CA MET A 143 6.24 -17.24 10.51
C MET A 143 6.43 -16.46 11.81
N SER A 144 6.08 -17.05 12.95
CA SER A 144 6.25 -16.44 14.27
C SER A 144 7.73 -16.48 14.65
N GLY A 145 8.43 -15.37 14.48
CA GLY A 145 9.78 -15.13 14.99
C GLY A 145 9.73 -14.22 16.20
#